data_AF-A0A0N8R338-F1
#
_entry.id   AF-A0A0N8R338-F1
#
_cell.length_a   1.000
_cell.length_b   1.000
_cell.length_c   1.000
_cell.angle_alpha   90.00
_cell.angle_beta   90.00
_cell.angle_gamma   90.00
#
_symmetry.space_group_name_H-M   'P 1'
#
loop_
_entity.id
_entity.type
_entity.pdbx_description
1 polymer ?
#
loop_
_entity_poly.entity_id
_entity_poly.type
_entity_poly.pdbx_seq_one_letter_code
_entity_poly.pdbx_strand_id
1 'polypeptide(L)'
;MTLTFKNLGTDVAEYKVVTRNEVSTQRNTRTAIAPNVQPGDSDSYSTQSTLSPDTNYASVRYVMGSKVCVFSTTFIKLPGAGGVKVPKWNRTANSEGGAVCTATSRATNLSTYAWAAEFTMK
;
A
#
# COMPACT_ATOMS: atom_id res chain seq x y z
N MET A 1 1.01 -0.71 -10.00
CA MET A 1 1.36 0.16 -8.86
C MET A 1 2.48 -0.53 -8.11
N THR A 2 3.44 0.24 -7.59
CA THR A 2 4.47 -0.27 -6.68
C THR A 2 4.14 0.15 -5.26
N LEU A 3 4.23 -0.77 -4.32
CA LEU A 3 4.08 -0.52 -2.90
C LEU A 3 5.42 -0.79 -2.24
N THR A 4 5.84 0.13 -1.38
CA THR A 4 7.05 -0.02 -0.58
C THR A 4 6.67 0.13 0.88
N PHE A 5 6.91 -0.89 1.68
CA PHE A 5 6.83 -0.81 3.13
C PHE A 5 8.23 -0.64 3.72
N LYS A 6 8.39 0.27 4.68
CA LYS A 6 9.64 0.50 5.42
C LYS A 6 9.40 0.29 6.91
N ASN A 7 10.20 -0.59 7.50
CA ASN A 7 10.22 -0.78 8.94
C ASN A 7 11.21 0.23 9.55
N LEU A 8 10.69 1.29 10.16
CA LEU A 8 11.46 2.32 10.87
C LEU A 8 11.46 2.10 12.39
N GLY A 9 10.92 0.98 12.84
CA GLY A 9 10.91 0.57 14.24
C GLY A 9 12.17 -0.21 14.63
N THR A 10 12.11 -0.84 15.80
CA THR A 10 13.21 -1.62 16.39
C THR A 10 12.97 -3.12 16.37
N ASP A 11 11.72 -3.56 16.12
CA ASP A 11 11.37 -4.98 16.08
C ASP A 11 10.97 -5.40 14.65
N VAL A 12 10.95 -6.70 14.41
CA VAL A 12 10.56 -7.27 13.11
C VAL A 12 9.09 -6.95 12.85
N ALA A 13 8.79 -6.44 11.65
CA ALA A 13 7.43 -6.21 11.20
C ALA A 13 6.93 -7.43 10.40
N GLU A 14 5.86 -8.06 10.88
CA GLU A 14 5.22 -9.22 10.26
C GLU A 14 4.07 -8.76 9.35
N TYR A 15 4.07 -9.20 8.09
CA TYR A 15 2.93 -9.03 7.21
C TYR A 15 1.81 -10.00 7.59
N LYS A 16 0.60 -9.49 7.85
CA LYS A 16 -0.57 -10.31 8.21
C LYS A 16 -1.75 -10.05 7.29
N VAL A 17 -2.51 -11.11 7.04
CA VAL A 17 -3.73 -11.08 6.25
C VAL A 17 -4.89 -11.51 7.15
N VAL A 18 -5.83 -10.61 7.39
CA VAL A 18 -6.97 -10.76 8.31
C VAL A 18 -8.28 -10.49 7.58
N THR A 19 -8.32 -9.50 6.70
CA THR A 19 -9.54 -9.07 5.99
C THR A 19 -9.55 -9.53 4.53
N ARG A 20 -10.74 -9.57 3.91
CA ARG A 20 -10.88 -9.89 2.48
C ARG A 20 -10.11 -8.95 1.56
N ASN A 21 -9.99 -7.67 1.94
CA ASN A 21 -9.26 -6.67 1.16
C ASN A 21 -7.75 -6.95 1.17
N GLU A 22 -7.22 -7.39 2.31
CA GLU A 22 -5.83 -7.81 2.44
C GLU A 22 -5.58 -9.10 1.63
N VAL A 23 -6.51 -10.07 1.67
CA VAL A 23 -6.44 -11.28 0.82
C VAL A 23 -6.43 -10.93 -0.66
N SER A 24 -7.31 -10.02 -1.09
CA SER A 24 -7.36 -9.58 -2.49
C SER A 24 -6.06 -8.91 -2.91
N THR A 25 -5.46 -8.11 -2.03
CA THR A 25 -4.18 -7.45 -2.30
C THR A 25 -3.09 -8.49 -2.49
N GLN A 26 -2.96 -9.46 -1.56
CA GLN A 26 -1.98 -10.53 -1.63
C GLN A 26 -2.09 -11.36 -2.93
N ARG A 27 -3.31 -11.62 -3.41
CA ARG A 27 -3.53 -12.35 -4.67
C ARG A 27 -3.21 -11.52 -5.92
N ASN A 28 -3.41 -10.20 -5.85
CA ASN A 28 -3.19 -9.28 -6.96
C ASN A 28 -1.75 -8.73 -7.01
N THR A 29 -0.93 -9.06 -6.01
CA THR A 29 0.52 -8.83 -6.04
C THR A 29 1.19 -9.79 -7.02
N ARG A 30 2.00 -9.25 -7.93
CA ARG A 30 2.77 -10.03 -8.90
C ARG A 30 4.06 -10.58 -8.29
N THR A 31 4.61 -9.86 -7.33
CA THR A 31 5.81 -10.24 -6.57
C THR A 31 5.37 -10.60 -5.15
N ALA A 32 5.97 -11.64 -4.59
CA ALA A 32 5.68 -12.07 -3.23
C ALA A 32 5.93 -10.92 -2.24
N ILE A 33 5.01 -10.76 -1.28
CA ILE A 33 5.17 -9.83 -0.16
C ILE A 33 6.04 -10.53 0.88
N ALA A 34 7.06 -9.85 1.39
CA ALA A 34 7.91 -10.41 2.43
C ALA A 34 7.06 -10.67 3.69
N PRO A 35 7.05 -11.91 4.24
CA PRO A 35 6.28 -12.20 5.44
C PRO A 35 6.84 -11.47 6.67
N ASN A 36 8.13 -11.14 6.66
CA ASN A 36 8.83 -10.45 7.72
C ASN A 36 9.76 -9.38 7.12
N VAL A 37 9.78 -8.19 7.71
CA VAL A 37 10.67 -7.08 7.35
C VAL A 37 11.47 -6.66 8.56
N GLN A 38 12.79 -6.79 8.49
CA GLN A 38 13.68 -6.49 9.62
C GLN A 38 13.68 -5.00 9.98
N PRO A 39 14.08 -4.63 11.21
CA PRO A 39 14.27 -3.23 11.59
C PRO A 39 15.22 -2.51 10.62
N GLY A 40 14.82 -1.35 10.10
CA GLY A 40 15.60 -0.57 9.13
C GLY A 40 15.45 -1.03 7.68
N ASP A 41 14.85 -2.19 7.43
CA ASP A 41 14.68 -2.73 6.08
C ASP A 41 13.38 -2.26 5.41
N SER A 42 13.26 -2.58 4.12
CA SER A 42 12.07 -2.31 3.32
C SER A 42 11.70 -3.49 2.43
N ASP A 43 10.41 -3.63 2.17
CA ASP A 43 9.86 -4.57 1.21
C ASP A 43 9.16 -3.81 0.09
N SER A 44 9.42 -4.17 -1.16
CA SER A 44 8.84 -3.51 -2.33
C SER A 44 8.21 -4.52 -3.27
N TYR A 45 6.92 -4.35 -3.52
CA TYR A 45 6.14 -5.27 -4.34
C TYR A 45 5.20 -4.55 -5.30
N SER A 46 4.96 -5.19 -6.45
CA SER A 46 4.07 -4.65 -7.46
C SER A 46 2.68 -5.27 -7.36
N THR A 47 1.66 -4.40 -7.28
CA THR A 47 0.25 -4.81 -7.25
C THR A 47 -0.46 -4.30 -8.51
N GLN A 48 -1.26 -5.16 -9.10
CA GLN A 48 -2.16 -4.78 -10.17
C GLN A 48 -3.56 -5.34 -9.89
N SER A 49 -4.49 -4.44 -9.60
CA SER A 49 -5.91 -4.78 -9.60
C SER A 49 -6.33 -5.36 -10.96
N THR A 50 -6.99 -6.50 -10.92
CA THR A 50 -7.62 -7.14 -12.09
C THR A 50 -9.01 -6.60 -12.38
N LEU A 51 -9.56 -5.74 -11.51
CA LEU A 51 -10.93 -5.24 -11.61
C LEU A 51 -11.14 -4.24 -12.76
N SER A 52 -10.17 -3.36 -13.00
CA SER A 52 -10.25 -2.35 -14.07
C SER A 52 -8.88 -1.71 -14.34
N PRO A 53 -8.54 -1.36 -15.59
CA PRO A 53 -7.36 -0.54 -15.89
C PRO A 53 -7.49 0.89 -15.34
N ASP A 54 -8.69 1.28 -14.90
CA ASP A 54 -8.99 2.60 -14.37
C ASP A 54 -8.99 2.67 -12.84
N THR A 55 -8.83 1.55 -12.14
CA THR A 55 -8.82 1.52 -10.67
C THR A 55 -7.79 0.53 -10.14
N ASN A 56 -6.96 0.99 -9.21
CA ASN A 56 -6.04 0.13 -8.49
C ASN A 56 -6.23 0.31 -6.98
N TYR A 57 -6.15 -0.78 -6.24
CA TYR A 57 -6.39 -0.80 -4.80
C TYR A 57 -5.42 -1.76 -4.13
N ALA A 58 -4.97 -1.39 -2.95
CA ALA A 58 -4.30 -2.30 -2.03
C ALA A 58 -4.65 -1.97 -0.59
N SER A 59 -4.69 -3.01 0.24
CA SER A 59 -4.75 -2.93 1.68
C SER A 59 -3.81 -3.96 2.28
N VAL A 60 -2.95 -3.52 3.19
CA VAL A 60 -1.92 -4.35 3.80
C VAL A 60 -1.81 -4.05 5.29
N ARG A 61 -1.48 -5.07 6.06
CA ARG A 61 -1.33 -4.98 7.52
C ARG A 61 0.04 -5.47 7.93
N TYR A 62 0.69 -4.68 8.77
CA TYR A 62 1.96 -5.02 9.40
C TYR A 62 1.80 -4.98 10.92
N VAL A 63 2.40 -5.96 11.59
CA VAL A 63 2.35 -6.12 13.04
C VAL A 63 3.76 -6.19 13.60
N MET A 64 4.04 -5.43 14.65
CA MET A 64 5.32 -5.37 15.34
C MET A 64 5.05 -5.46 16.84
N GLY A 65 5.12 -6.67 17.40
CA GLY A 65 4.68 -6.92 18.78
C GLY A 65 3.21 -6.53 18.97
N SER A 66 2.94 -5.54 19.83
CA SER A 66 1.60 -4.99 20.06
C SER A 66 1.20 -3.88 19.07
N LYS A 67 2.14 -3.35 18.28
CA LYS A 67 1.90 -2.27 17.32
C LYS A 67 1.30 -2.85 16.04
N VAL A 68 0.26 -2.23 15.52
CA VAL A 68 -0.36 -2.63 14.25
C VAL A 68 -0.52 -1.41 13.35
N CYS A 69 -0.11 -1.56 12.09
CA CYS A 69 -0.40 -0.61 11.04
C CYS A 69 -1.25 -1.27 9.96
N VAL A 70 -2.39 -0.66 9.63
CA VAL A 70 -3.19 -1.03 8.46
C VAL A 70 -3.14 0.09 7.44
N PHE A 71 -2.53 -0.18 6.30
CA PHE A 71 -2.43 0.75 5.19
C PHE A 71 -3.48 0.44 4.14
N SER A 72 -4.05 1.46 3.54
CA SER A 72 -4.84 1.31 2.33
C SER A 72 -4.50 2.39 1.34
N THR A 73 -4.58 2.05 0.05
CA THR A 73 -4.35 3.00 -1.02
C THR A 73 -5.24 2.69 -2.20
N THR A 74 -5.86 3.73 -2.76
CA THR A 74 -6.72 3.63 -3.95
C THR A 74 -6.24 4.60 -4.99
N PHE A 75 -6.18 4.16 -6.23
CA PHE A 75 -6.07 5.00 -7.40
C PHE A 75 -7.32 4.84 -8.25
N ILE A 76 -7.94 5.95 -8.64
CA ILE A 76 -9.09 5.95 -9.52
C ILE A 76 -8.87 7.01 -10.59
N LYS A 77 -9.04 6.64 -11.86
CA LYS A 77 -9.20 7.60 -12.96
C LYS A 77 -10.66 8.02 -13.02
N LEU A 78 -10.99 9.16 -12.41
CA LEU A 78 -12.34 9.71 -12.44
C LEU A 78 -12.55 10.55 -13.72
N PRO A 79 -13.71 10.51 -14.36
CA PRO A 79 -14.05 11.48 -15.40
C PRO A 79 -14.16 12.88 -14.77
N GLY A 80 -13.33 13.80 -15.25
CA GLY A 80 -13.37 15.22 -14.92
C GLY A 80 -14.22 16.02 -15.92
N ALA A 81 -14.27 17.34 -15.71
CA ALA A 81 -14.97 18.25 -16.62
C ALA A 81 -14.45 18.09 -18.06
N GLY A 82 -15.36 18.06 -19.04
CA GLY A 82 -15.01 17.88 -20.45
C GLY A 82 -14.53 16.47 -20.85
N GLY A 83 -14.72 15.45 -20.00
CA GLY A 83 -14.36 14.06 -20.31
C GLY A 83 -12.89 13.68 -20.03
N VAL A 84 -12.11 14.61 -19.48
CA VAL A 84 -10.70 14.37 -19.14
C VAL A 84 -10.60 13.49 -17.89
N LYS A 85 -9.91 12.34 -17.97
CA LYS A 85 -9.70 11.46 -16.80
C LYS A 85 -8.68 12.07 -15.85
N VAL A 86 -9.11 12.45 -14.64
CA VAL A 86 -8.25 13.00 -13.58
C VAL A 86 -7.88 11.88 -12.61
N PRO A 87 -6.58 11.61 -12.40
CA PRO A 87 -6.16 10.62 -11.42
C PRO A 87 -6.37 11.13 -9.98
N LYS A 88 -7.01 10.31 -9.14
CA LYS A 88 -7.16 10.55 -7.71
C LYS A 88 -6.49 9.43 -6.92
N TRP A 89 -5.62 9.81 -5.99
CA TRP A 89 -5.00 8.89 -5.06
C TRP A 89 -5.49 9.15 -3.64
N ASN A 90 -6.10 8.15 -3.00
CA ASN A 90 -6.36 8.21 -1.56
C ASN A 90 -5.44 7.24 -0.84
N ARG A 91 -5.03 7.62 0.37
CA ARG A 91 -4.20 6.81 1.25
C ARG A 91 -4.71 6.91 2.66
N THR A 92 -4.67 5.80 3.37
CA THR A 92 -4.91 5.77 4.80
C THR A 92 -3.79 4.98 5.47
N ALA A 93 -3.45 5.40 6.69
CA ALA A 93 -2.58 4.69 7.60
C ALA A 93 -3.29 4.68 8.95
N ASN A 94 -3.82 3.53 9.34
CA ASN A 94 -4.47 3.36 10.63
C ASN A 94 -3.47 2.74 11.60
N SER A 95 -3.28 3.39 12.73
CA SER A 95 -2.33 3.00 13.77
C SER A 95 -3.07 2.44 14.98
N GLU A 96 -2.61 1.32 15.52
CA GLU A 96 -3.11 0.72 16.75
C GLU A 96 -1.95 0.30 17.67
N GLY A 97 -2.23 0.15 18.97
CA GLY A 97 -1.24 -0.35 19.94
C GLY A 97 0.01 0.53 20.10
N GLY A 98 -0.13 1.84 19.84
CA GLY A 98 0.98 2.81 19.93
C GLY A 98 1.87 2.87 18.68
N ALA A 99 1.47 2.25 17.57
CA ALA A 99 2.18 2.34 16.29
C ALA A 99 2.19 3.79 15.75
N VAL A 100 3.26 4.16 15.05
CA VAL A 100 3.28 5.38 14.22
C VAL A 100 3.35 4.95 12.75
N CYS A 101 2.21 5.06 12.07
CA CYS A 101 2.04 4.64 10.68
C CYS A 101 1.91 5.85 9.76
N THR A 102 2.66 5.89 8.66
CA THR A 102 2.52 6.94 7.63
C THR A 102 2.32 6.33 6.24
N ALA A 103 1.47 6.94 5.42
CA ALA A 103 1.27 6.55 4.03
C ALA A 103 1.49 7.74 3.08
N THR A 104 2.42 7.61 2.15
CA THR A 104 2.78 8.66 1.20
C THR A 104 2.76 8.18 -0.26
N SER A 105 2.86 9.17 -1.14
CA SER A 105 2.39 9.12 -2.50
C SER A 105 3.35 9.69 -3.50
N ARG A 106 3.61 8.95 -4.58
CA ARG A 106 4.23 9.58 -5.74
C ARG A 106 3.71 9.03 -7.05
N ALA A 107 3.20 9.91 -7.90
CA ALA A 107 3.04 9.59 -9.31
C ALA A 107 4.45 9.39 -9.90
N THR A 108 4.69 8.26 -10.55
CA THR A 108 5.97 7.96 -11.19
C THR A 108 5.93 8.25 -12.68
N ASN A 109 4.74 8.21 -13.31
CA ASN A 109 4.54 8.61 -14.69
C ASN A 109 3.08 9.05 -14.92
N LEU A 110 2.86 10.28 -15.39
CA LEU A 110 1.52 10.83 -15.61
C LEU A 110 0.87 10.35 -16.93
N SER A 111 1.66 9.89 -17.91
CA SER A 111 1.17 9.39 -19.20
C SER A 111 0.69 7.94 -19.10
N THR A 112 1.39 7.10 -18.32
CA THR A 112 1.00 5.70 -18.07
C THR A 112 0.21 5.51 -16.78
N TYR A 113 0.06 6.58 -16.00
CA TYR A 113 -0.48 6.56 -14.63
C TYR A 113 0.22 5.57 -13.71
N ALA A 114 1.50 5.27 -13.96
CA ALA A 114 2.30 4.52 -13.01
C ALA A 114 2.51 5.37 -11.75
N TRP A 115 2.41 4.73 -10.60
CA TRP A 115 2.59 5.39 -9.31
C TRP A 115 3.06 4.42 -8.24
N ALA A 116 3.65 5.00 -7.19
CA ALA A 116 4.15 4.31 -6.02
C ALA A 116 3.45 4.81 -4.74
N ALA A 117 3.19 3.89 -3.82
CA ALA A 117 2.86 4.21 -2.43
C ALA A 117 4.01 3.78 -1.53
N GLU A 118 4.34 4.62 -0.57
CA GLU A 118 5.30 4.30 0.47
C GLU A 118 4.59 4.29 1.82
N PHE A 119 4.78 3.21 2.57
CA PHE A 119 4.22 2.98 3.89
C PHE A 119 5.36 2.87 4.89
N THR A 120 5.25 3.55 6.01
CA THR A 120 6.24 3.46 7.08
C THR A 120 5.58 3.12 8.40
N MET A 121 6.25 2.32 9.21
CA MET A 121 5.83 1.91 10.54
C MET A 121 6.97 2.07 11.52
N LYS A 122 6.68 2.63 12.71
CA LYS A 122 7.59 2.75 13.85
C LYS A 122 6.90 2.33 15.14
#